data_AF-H0H1A1-F1
#
_entry.id   AF-H0H1A1-F1
#
_cell.length_a   1.000
_cell.length_b   1.000
_cell.length_c   1.000
_cell.angle_alpha   90.00
_cell.angle_beta   90.00
_cell.angle_gamma   90.00
#
_symmetry.space_group_name_H-M   'P 1'
#
loop_
_entity.id
_entity.type
_entity.pdbx_description
1 polymer ?
#
loop_
_entity_poly.entity_id
_entity_poly.type
_entity_poly.pdbx_seq_one_letter_code
_entity_poly.pdbx_strand_id
1 'polypeptide(L)'
;MILGLHAGKKSVLSESGLRERESDAWKIQELQNLFQEQFGDSFSANEGVGEQEDVRNGSVTIGKSKAVIDFSTMKLVDCNSNPLKGRVESILSIGQKLTTPLC
;
A
#
# COMPACT_ATOMS: atom_id res chain seq x y z
N MET A 1 -41.18 4.13 -33.55
CA MET A 1 -40.12 4.57 -32.62
C MET A 1 -39.83 3.38 -31.72
N ILE A 2 -38.71 2.69 -31.93
CA ILE A 2 -38.36 1.48 -31.19
C ILE A 2 -37.32 1.92 -30.14
N LEU A 3 -37.73 2.04 -28.88
CA LEU A 3 -36.82 2.27 -27.77
C LEU A 3 -36.02 0.98 -27.52
N GLY A 4 -34.74 1.01 -27.89
CA GLY A 4 -33.77 0.08 -27.34
C GLY A 4 -33.39 0.52 -25.94
N LEU A 5 -33.69 -0.30 -24.93
CA LEU A 5 -33.11 -0.13 -23.59
C LEU A 5 -32.17 -1.29 -23.33
N HIS A 6 -30.90 -0.92 -23.25
CA HIS A 6 -29.73 -1.77 -23.03
C HIS A 6 -29.83 -2.40 -21.64
N ALA A 7 -29.94 -3.74 -21.59
CA ALA A 7 -29.82 -4.49 -20.35
C ALA A 7 -28.37 -4.33 -19.84
N GLY A 8 -28.20 -3.57 -18.77
CA GLY A 8 -26.93 -3.39 -18.09
C GLY A 8 -26.33 -4.76 -17.72
N LYS A 9 -25.13 -5.01 -18.24
CA LYS A 9 -24.27 -6.13 -17.84
C LYS A 9 -24.14 -6.13 -16.32
N LYS A 10 -24.73 -7.12 -15.66
CA LYS A 10 -24.33 -7.52 -14.31
C LYS A 10 -22.90 -8.03 -14.41
N SER A 11 -21.93 -7.17 -14.11
CA SER A 11 -20.55 -7.58 -13.87
C SER A 11 -20.57 -8.35 -12.56
N VAL A 12 -20.49 -9.67 -12.66
CA VAL A 12 -20.29 -10.57 -11.52
C VAL A 12 -18.89 -10.29 -11.02
N LEU A 13 -18.77 -9.30 -10.14
CA LEU A 13 -17.54 -8.97 -9.43
C LEU A 13 -17.33 -10.10 -8.42
N SER A 14 -16.42 -11.02 -8.77
CA SER A 14 -16.10 -12.22 -8.01
C SER A 14 -15.89 -11.92 -6.53
N GLU A 15 -16.73 -12.52 -5.69
CA GLU A 15 -16.71 -12.46 -4.22
C GLU A 15 -15.37 -12.95 -3.63
N SER A 16 -14.56 -13.65 -4.43
CA SER A 16 -13.18 -14.06 -4.15
C SER A 16 -12.24 -12.87 -3.88
N GLY A 17 -12.38 -11.78 -4.63
CA GLY A 17 -11.49 -10.63 -4.52
C GLY A 17 -11.71 -9.76 -3.30
N LEU A 18 -12.86 -9.89 -2.62
CA LEU A 18 -13.16 -9.16 -1.38
C LEU A 18 -12.50 -9.82 -0.16
N ARG A 19 -12.36 -11.15 -0.15
CA ARG A 19 -11.74 -11.89 0.98
C ARG A 19 -10.21 -11.76 1.01
N GLU A 20 -9.57 -11.63 -0.17
CA GLU A 20 -8.13 -11.32 -0.25
C GLU A 20 -7.85 -9.89 0.22
N ARG A 21 -8.73 -8.92 -0.09
CA ARG A 21 -8.59 -7.52 0.32
C ARG A 21 -8.62 -7.32 1.84
N GLU A 22 -9.50 -8.05 2.55
CA GLU A 22 -9.55 -8.01 4.01
C GLU A 22 -8.33 -8.74 4.64
N SER A 23 -7.81 -9.77 3.95
CA SER A 23 -6.65 -10.56 4.41
C SER A 23 -5.30 -9.84 4.30
N ASP A 24 -5.21 -8.73 3.56
CA ASP A 24 -3.96 -7.96 3.41
C ASP A 24 -3.98 -6.61 4.16
N ALA A 25 -5.15 -6.12 4.58
CA ALA A 25 -5.27 -4.87 5.33
C ALA A 25 -4.44 -4.88 6.62
N TRP A 26 -4.46 -5.99 7.37
CA TRP A 26 -3.66 -6.13 8.59
C TRP A 26 -2.16 -6.12 8.30
N LYS A 27 -1.72 -6.68 7.16
CA LYS A 27 -0.30 -6.68 6.74
C LYS A 27 0.16 -5.27 6.40
N ILE A 28 -0.68 -4.52 5.68
CA ILE A 28 -0.40 -3.13 5.32
C ILE A 28 -0.28 -2.28 6.59
N GLN A 29 -1.22 -2.44 7.53
CA GLN A 29 -1.18 -1.76 8.82
C GLN A 29 0.09 -2.10 9.60
N GLU A 30 0.48 -3.38 9.65
CA GLU A 30 1.70 -3.81 10.33
C GLU A 30 2.97 -3.24 9.68
N LEU A 31 3.03 -3.19 8.35
CA LEU A 31 4.12 -2.52 7.66
C LEU A 31 4.15 -1.01 7.94
N GLN A 32 3.01 -0.35 7.96
CA GLN A 32 2.94 1.08 8.31
C GLN A 32 3.45 1.33 9.73
N ASN A 33 3.08 0.47 10.69
CA ASN A 33 3.58 0.52 12.05
C ASN A 33 5.10 0.35 12.10
N LEU A 34 5.65 -0.66 11.41
CA LEU A 34 7.09 -0.87 11.32
C LEU A 34 7.81 0.37 10.76
N PHE A 35 7.24 1.00 9.73
CA PHE A 35 7.80 2.24 9.18
C PHE A 35 7.72 3.41 10.16
N GLN A 36 6.61 3.55 10.88
CA GLN A 36 6.45 4.55 11.94
C GLN A 36 7.49 4.33 13.06
N GLU A 37 7.77 3.09 13.46
CA GLU A 37 8.79 2.79 14.48
C GLU A 37 10.22 3.09 13.99
N GLN A 38 10.52 2.79 12.73
CA GLN A 38 11.87 2.97 12.17
C GLN A 38 12.20 4.43 11.81
N PHE A 39 11.20 5.21 11.41
CA PHE A 39 11.38 6.56 10.89
C PHE A 39 10.72 7.65 11.74
N GLY A 40 9.88 7.29 12.71
CA GLY A 40 9.17 8.22 13.58
C GLY A 40 8.39 9.26 12.78
N ASP A 41 8.54 10.53 13.17
CA ASP A 41 7.87 11.68 12.55
C ASP A 41 8.26 11.91 11.09
N SER A 42 9.32 11.25 10.60
CA SER A 42 9.72 11.34 9.19
C SER A 42 8.84 10.49 8.27
N PHE A 43 8.03 9.59 8.83
CA PHE A 43 7.07 8.79 8.07
C PHE A 43 5.70 9.46 8.02
N SER A 44 5.02 9.30 6.90
CA SER A 44 3.63 9.72 6.72
C SER A 44 2.90 8.69 5.88
N ALA A 45 1.86 8.07 6.46
CA ALA A 45 0.89 7.32 5.69
C ALA A 45 0.05 8.31 4.87
N ASN A 46 0.01 8.16 3.55
CA ASN A 46 -0.80 9.03 2.70
C ASN A 46 -2.23 8.49 2.70
N GLU A 47 -3.09 9.09 3.51
CA GLU A 47 -4.54 8.91 3.40
C GLU A 47 -4.99 9.51 2.06
N GLY A 48 -5.51 8.67 1.17
CA GLY A 48 -5.89 9.11 -0.18
C GLY A 48 -6.90 10.25 -0.12
N VAL A 49 -6.57 11.40 -0.71
CA VAL A 49 -7.53 12.49 -0.90
C VAL A 49 -8.40 12.14 -2.12
N GLY A 50 -9.51 11.44 -1.88
CA GLY A 50 -10.51 11.06 -2.89
C GLY A 50 -11.21 9.74 -2.57
N GLU A 51 -12.46 9.60 -3.02
CA GLU A 51 -13.45 8.55 -2.67
C GLU A 51 -13.10 7.09 -3.11
N GLN A 52 -11.85 6.65 -2.93
CA GLN A 52 -11.46 5.24 -2.94
C GLN A 52 -10.64 4.95 -1.68
N GLU A 53 -11.37 4.50 -0.66
CA GLU A 53 -10.96 4.18 0.71
C GLU A 53 -10.00 2.99 0.81
N ASP A 54 -8.75 3.19 0.44
CA ASP A 54 -7.72 2.17 0.67
C ASP A 54 -6.35 2.85 0.81
N VAL A 55 -6.03 3.26 2.05
CA VAL A 55 -4.77 3.93 2.45
C VAL A 55 -3.60 2.96 2.27
N ARG A 56 -3.04 2.92 1.07
CA ARG A 56 -2.06 1.91 0.64
C ARG A 56 -0.66 2.47 0.35
N ASN A 57 -0.50 3.79 0.41
CA ASN A 57 0.76 4.45 0.08
C ASN A 57 1.33 5.16 1.31
N GLY A 58 2.64 5.17 1.42
CA GLY A 58 3.36 5.92 2.45
C GLY A 58 4.51 6.72 1.87
N SER A 59 5.00 7.67 2.64
CA SER A 59 6.21 8.40 2.28
C SER A 59 7.08 8.63 3.49
N VAL A 60 8.40 8.59 3.28
CA VAL A 60 9.41 8.93 4.28
C VAL A 60 10.17 10.16 3.80
N THR A 61 10.20 11.22 4.60
CA THR A 61 10.91 12.45 4.30
C THR A 61 11.97 12.73 5.36
N ILE A 62 13.25 12.72 4.98
CA ILE A 62 14.37 13.03 5.87
C ILE A 62 15.19 14.15 5.24
N GLY A 63 15.07 15.36 5.79
CA GLY A 63 15.70 16.56 5.25
C GLY A 63 15.24 16.85 3.82
N LYS A 64 16.15 16.75 2.84
CA LYS A 64 15.86 16.92 1.40
C LYS A 64 15.56 15.60 0.69
N SER A 65 15.72 14.47 1.39
CA SER A 65 15.49 13.14 0.83
C SER A 65 14.03 12.74 1.03
N LYS A 66 13.43 12.17 0.00
CA LYS A 66 12.06 11.64 0.01
C LYS A 66 12.05 10.24 -0.59
N ALA A 67 11.30 9.35 0.03
CA ALA A 67 10.97 8.02 -0.46
C ALA A 67 9.45 7.85 -0.47
N VAL A 68 8.92 7.27 -1.54
CA VAL A 68 7.49 6.95 -1.70
C VAL A 68 7.35 5.44 -1.81
N ILE A 69 6.51 4.87 -0.96
CA ILE A 69 6.29 3.43 -0.81
C ILE A 69 4.85 3.11 -1.17
N ASP A 70 4.67 2.03 -1.92
CA ASP A 70 3.39 1.37 -2.14
C ASP A 70 3.38 0.08 -1.31
N PHE A 71 2.53 0.05 -0.28
CA PHE A 71 2.41 -1.09 0.63
C PHE A 71 1.56 -2.22 0.05
N SER A 72 0.74 -1.97 -0.97
CA SER A 72 0.00 -3.03 -1.66
C SER A 72 0.92 -3.89 -2.51
N THR A 73 1.84 -3.24 -3.21
CA THR A 73 2.85 -3.95 -3.99
C THR A 73 4.11 -4.27 -3.17
N MET A 74 4.18 -3.77 -1.93
CA MET A 74 5.34 -3.83 -1.02
C MET A 74 6.64 -3.41 -1.70
N LYS A 75 6.58 -2.30 -2.45
CA LYS A 75 7.71 -1.79 -3.24
C LYS A 75 7.94 -0.31 -2.99
N LEU A 76 9.20 0.07 -3.11
CA LEU A 76 9.60 1.46 -3.23
C LEU A 76 9.25 1.96 -4.63
N VAL A 77 8.40 2.98 -4.72
CA VAL A 77 7.94 3.58 -5.98
C VAL A 77 8.96 4.59 -6.49
N ASP A 78 9.39 5.50 -5.60
CA ASP A 78 10.33 6.56 -5.94
C ASP A 78 11.22 6.89 -4.75
N CYS A 79 12.49 7.21 -5.01
CA CYS A 79 13.38 7.76 -3.99
C CYS A 79 14.54 8.52 -4.62
N ASN A 80 14.81 9.71 -4.07
CA ASN A 80 15.88 10.59 -4.55
C ASN A 80 17.23 10.41 -3.81
N SER A 81 17.37 9.39 -2.97
CA SER A 81 18.54 9.20 -2.09
C SER A 81 18.92 7.73 -1.95
N ASN A 82 20.12 7.35 -2.39
CA ASN A 82 20.59 5.96 -2.35
C ASN A 82 20.68 5.38 -0.92
N PRO A 83 21.20 6.11 0.09
CA PRO A 83 21.20 5.61 1.47
C PRO A 83 19.79 5.40 2.04
N LEU A 84 18.87 6.33 1.77
CA LEU A 84 17.49 6.19 2.22
C LEU A 84 16.79 5.04 1.51
N LYS A 85 16.99 4.91 0.20
CA LYS A 85 16.49 3.81 -0.62
C LYS A 85 16.90 2.45 -0.04
N GLY A 86 18.19 2.23 0.21
CA GLY A 86 18.67 0.96 0.76
C GLY A 86 18.06 0.63 2.13
N ARG A 87 17.88 1.64 2.98
CA ARG A 87 17.22 1.46 4.29
C ARG A 87 15.75 1.09 4.13
N VAL A 88 15.00 1.78 3.27
CA VAL A 88 13.58 1.52 3.01
C VAL A 88 13.38 0.13 2.39
N GLU A 89 14.19 -0.25 1.40
CA GLU A 89 14.15 -1.58 0.78
C GLU A 89 14.45 -2.69 1.79
N SER A 90 15.42 -2.48 2.68
CA SER A 90 15.72 -3.45 3.75
C SER A 90 14.55 -3.64 4.70
N ILE A 91 13.88 -2.55 5.10
CA ILE A 91 12.70 -2.61 6.00
C ILE A 91 11.53 -3.29 5.29
N LEU A 92 11.28 -3.00 4.00
CA LEU A 92 10.27 -3.71 3.21
C LEU A 92 10.54 -5.22 3.16
N SER A 93 11.80 -5.62 2.95
CA SER A 93 12.18 -7.04 2.94
C SER A 93 11.93 -7.72 4.30
N ILE A 94 12.18 -7.00 5.40
CA ILE A 94 11.88 -7.49 6.75
C ILE A 94 10.36 -7.61 6.96
N GLY A 95 9.59 -6.57 6.62
CA GLY A 95 8.13 -6.56 6.74
C GLY A 95 7.47 -7.68 5.92
N GLN A 96 7.97 -7.95 4.72
CA GLN A 96 7.53 -9.09 3.90
C GLN A 96 7.74 -10.42 4.63
N LYS A 97 8.91 -10.64 5.25
CA LYS A 97 9.19 -11.86 6.00
C LYS A 97 8.30 -12.01 7.23
N LEU A 98 7.98 -10.90 7.92
CA LEU A 98 7.12 -10.90 9.10
C LEU A 98 5.65 -11.15 8.77
N THR A 99 5.19 -10.72 7.59
CA THR A 99 3.81 -10.89 7.15
C THR A 99 3.58 -12.17 6.33
N THR A 100 4.64 -12.92 6.04
CA THR A 100 4.57 -14.23 5.41
C THR A 100 4.12 -15.26 6.46
N PRO A 101 3.11 -16.11 6.16
CA PRO A 101 2.68 -17.13 7.10
C PRO A 101 3.83 -18.10 7.42
N LEU A 102 3.93 -18.50 8.70
CA LEU A 102 4.86 -19.52 9.15
C LEU A 102 4.41 -20.88 8.59
N CYS A 103 5.20 -21.42 7.65
CA CYS A 103 5.02 -22.77 7.11
C CYS A 103 5.43 -23.83 8.15
#